data_AF-A0A0V8CX39-F1
#
_entry.id   AF-A0A0V8CX39-F1
#
_cell.length_a   1.000
_cell.length_b   1.000
_cell.length_c   1.000
_cell.angle_alpha   90.00
_cell.angle_beta   90.00
_cell.angle_gamma   90.00
#
_symmetry.space_group_name_H-M   'P 1'
#
loop_
_entity.id
_entity.type
_entity.pdbx_description
1 polymer ?
#
loop_
_entity_poly.entity_id
_entity_poly.type
_entity_poly.pdbx_seq_one_letter_code
_entity_poly.pdbx_strand_id
1 'polypeptide(L)'
;MNKEIKDSFLEGILEASKDFAKDKIKENVPSLIQNGTLQIGTEILGGAMVDTIPVVGRILTNYYTKKQLHNTEVLLSELSKRVEEIEENLSSKTDGEKVALNDLMGYVYEKAIQTIQDEKISYMLDGYINLTKIENVSADITYIYYDTLDQLTILDLSVLKFFFKKQVYFENIDGYDNYKELMKDFGIEDHQFQAVEKNLYRMSLLDDGGEDDTDKYFKNCMKQMNDNFKLLNSYASKGDARLLRNIKEVKPYRTREHLRISQFGRDFVRFFVKIQ
;
A
#
# COMPACT_ATOMS: atom_id res chain seq x y z
N MET A 1 12.92 -38.08 20.12
CA MET A 1 11.62 -38.07 19.41
C MET A 1 11.70 -36.92 18.42
N ASN A 2 11.56 -37.28 17.15
CA ASN A 2 11.87 -36.64 15.86
C ASN A 2 12.17 -35.14 15.76
N LYS A 3 13.25 -34.88 15.01
CA LYS A 3 13.79 -33.60 14.53
C LYS A 3 13.41 -33.38 13.05
N GLU A 4 12.29 -33.95 12.61
CA GLU A 4 11.88 -34.03 11.20
C GLU A 4 10.42 -33.59 11.09
N ILE A 5 10.14 -32.75 10.09
CA ILE A 5 8.95 -31.90 9.86
C ILE A 5 9.07 -30.51 10.53
N LYS A 6 9.87 -29.62 9.94
CA LYS A 6 9.79 -28.18 10.22
C LYS A 6 10.28 -27.36 9.02
N ASP A 7 9.70 -27.60 7.85
CA ASP A 7 9.83 -26.67 6.74
C ASP A 7 8.73 -25.62 6.93
N SER A 8 9.13 -24.39 7.22
CA SER A 8 8.18 -23.29 7.39
C SER A 8 7.46 -23.01 6.06
N PHE A 9 6.20 -22.56 6.08
CA PHE A 9 5.43 -22.21 4.87
C PHE A 9 6.23 -21.28 3.94
N LEU A 10 6.96 -20.33 4.52
CA LEU A 10 7.87 -19.42 3.83
C LEU A 10 8.99 -20.16 3.09
N GLU A 11 9.67 -21.14 3.71
CA GLU A 11 10.71 -21.91 3.03
C GLU A 11 10.12 -22.72 1.88
N GLY A 12 9.00 -23.38 2.10
CA GLY A 12 8.32 -24.16 1.07
C GLY A 12 7.89 -23.33 -0.14
N ILE A 13 7.35 -22.12 0.07
CA ILE A 13 6.94 -21.25 -1.05
C ILE A 13 8.13 -20.66 -1.80
N LEU A 14 9.26 -20.39 -1.12
CA LEU A 14 10.49 -19.93 -1.77
C LEU A 14 11.13 -21.03 -2.63
N GLU A 15 11.14 -22.27 -2.15
CA GLU A 15 11.61 -23.44 -2.91
C GLU A 15 10.73 -23.69 -4.14
N ALA A 16 9.41 -23.70 -3.97
CA ALA A 16 8.48 -23.82 -5.08
C ALA A 16 8.65 -22.72 -6.14
N SER A 17 8.95 -21.49 -5.70
CA SER A 17 9.21 -20.36 -6.60
C SER A 17 10.50 -20.56 -7.41
N LYS A 18 11.57 -21.09 -6.80
CA LYS A 18 12.82 -21.43 -7.48
C LYS A 18 12.61 -22.51 -8.54
N ASP A 19 11.84 -23.54 -8.21
CA ASP A 19 11.56 -24.64 -9.15
C ASP A 19 10.65 -24.22 -10.30
N PHE A 20 9.63 -23.40 -10.01
CA PHE A 20 8.78 -22.79 -11.04
C PHE A 20 9.59 -22.02 -12.09
N ALA A 21 10.60 -21.25 -11.65
CA ALA A 21 11.49 -20.54 -12.57
C ALA A 21 12.34 -21.50 -13.44
N LYS A 22 12.90 -22.58 -12.85
CA LYS A 22 13.67 -23.59 -13.60
C LYS A 22 12.82 -24.28 -14.66
N ASP A 23 11.56 -24.58 -14.36
CA ASP A 23 10.66 -25.27 -15.27
C ASP A 23 10.17 -24.38 -16.42
N LYS A 24 9.92 -23.08 -16.15
CA LYS A 24 9.67 -22.09 -17.22
C LYS A 24 10.85 -21.97 -18.19
N ILE A 25 12.08 -21.95 -17.69
CA ILE A 25 13.29 -21.85 -18.53
C ILE A 25 13.46 -23.09 -19.42
N LYS A 26 13.08 -24.27 -18.93
CA LYS A 26 13.20 -25.54 -19.65
C LYS A 26 12.07 -25.80 -20.65
N GLU A 27 11.14 -24.84 -20.84
CA GLU A 27 9.89 -24.99 -21.63
C GLU A 27 9.02 -26.19 -21.21
N ASN A 28 9.28 -26.78 -20.05
CA ASN A 28 8.57 -27.95 -19.52
C ASN A 28 7.35 -27.55 -18.67
N VAL A 29 6.74 -26.40 -18.96
CA VAL A 29 5.48 -25.93 -18.36
C VAL A 29 4.39 -27.03 -18.23
N PRO A 30 4.29 -28.04 -19.12
CA PRO A 30 3.31 -29.11 -18.96
C PRO A 30 3.41 -29.94 -17.66
N SER A 31 4.54 -29.96 -16.92
CA SER A 31 4.69 -30.82 -15.74
C SER A 31 4.07 -30.26 -14.46
N LEU A 32 4.08 -28.93 -14.27
CA LEU A 32 3.55 -28.30 -13.04
C LEU A 32 2.03 -28.16 -13.04
N ILE A 33 1.42 -28.11 -14.23
CA ILE A 33 -0.03 -27.93 -14.45
C ILE A 33 -0.56 -29.12 -15.25
N GLN A 34 -0.34 -30.35 -14.78
CA GLN A 34 -1.05 -31.48 -15.36
C GLN A 34 -2.48 -31.55 -14.80
N ASN A 35 -3.47 -31.46 -15.69
CA ASN A 35 -4.89 -31.67 -15.39
C ASN A 35 -5.56 -30.66 -14.43
N GLY A 36 -5.07 -29.42 -14.36
CA GLY A 36 -5.65 -28.38 -13.49
C GLY A 36 -5.27 -28.52 -12.01
N THR A 37 -4.27 -29.34 -11.72
CA THR A 37 -3.64 -29.45 -10.40
C THR A 37 -2.27 -28.78 -10.50
N LEU A 38 -2.04 -27.72 -9.72
CA LEU A 38 -0.71 -27.22 -9.50
C LEU A 38 -0.05 -28.17 -8.49
N GLN A 39 0.87 -29.03 -8.96
CA GLN A 39 1.66 -29.89 -8.07
C GLN A 39 2.77 -29.06 -7.43
N ILE A 40 2.38 -28.07 -6.61
CA ILE A 40 3.33 -27.56 -5.62
C ILE A 40 3.45 -28.68 -4.58
N GLY A 41 4.67 -29.21 -4.44
CA GLY A 41 4.95 -30.47 -3.75
C GLY A 41 4.30 -30.58 -2.38
N THR A 42 4.08 -31.84 -1.98
CA THR A 42 3.64 -32.28 -0.64
C THR A 42 4.43 -31.66 0.53
N GLU A 43 5.54 -30.96 0.26
CA GLU A 43 6.41 -30.28 1.22
C GLU A 43 5.81 -28.95 1.73
N ILE A 44 5.08 -28.16 0.92
CA ILE A 44 4.36 -26.96 1.44
C ILE A 44 3.23 -27.36 2.41
N LEU A 45 2.65 -28.54 2.20
CA LEU A 45 1.61 -29.12 3.07
C LEU A 45 2.16 -29.78 4.34
N GLY A 46 3.48 -29.87 4.47
CA GLY A 46 4.14 -30.72 5.45
C GLY A 46 4.11 -30.22 6.89
N GLY A 47 3.98 -28.91 7.16
CA GLY A 47 4.27 -28.47 8.52
C GLY A 47 3.98 -27.02 8.91
N ALA A 48 2.74 -26.55 8.84
CA ALA A 48 2.16 -25.66 9.85
C ALA A 48 0.70 -25.35 9.52
N MET A 49 -0.17 -25.65 10.49
CA MET A 49 -1.58 -25.24 10.58
C MET A 49 -2.53 -25.85 9.54
N VAL A 50 -2.96 -27.05 9.93
CA VAL A 50 -4.30 -27.62 9.72
C VAL A 50 -5.36 -26.54 9.91
N ASP A 51 -5.77 -25.90 8.82
CA ASP A 51 -7.15 -25.57 8.44
C ASP A 51 -7.13 -24.47 7.35
N THR A 52 -7.53 -24.85 6.13
CA THR A 52 -7.96 -23.97 5.02
C THR A 52 -6.94 -23.31 4.07
N ILE A 53 -5.93 -24.04 3.59
CA ILE A 53 -5.44 -23.78 2.21
C ILE A 53 -6.06 -24.84 1.30
N PRO A 54 -7.07 -24.51 0.46
CA PRO A 54 -7.63 -25.46 -0.48
C PRO A 54 -6.55 -25.82 -1.52
N VAL A 55 -5.77 -26.86 -1.25
CA VAL A 55 -5.07 -27.60 -2.30
C VAL A 55 -6.11 -28.45 -2.99
N VAL A 56 -6.43 -28.07 -4.23
CA VAL A 56 -7.56 -28.56 -5.02
C VAL A 56 -7.43 -30.05 -5.31
N GLY A 57 -8.10 -30.87 -4.51
CA GLY A 57 -8.46 -32.24 -4.86
C GLY A 57 -9.77 -32.25 -5.66
N ARG A 58 -9.69 -32.64 -6.94
CA ARG A 58 -10.81 -32.97 -7.86
C ARG A 58 -11.79 -31.84 -8.25
N ILE A 59 -11.53 -31.30 -9.45
CA ILE A 59 -12.40 -30.65 -10.45
C ILE A 59 -13.89 -30.42 -10.07
N LEU A 60 -14.19 -29.16 -9.71
CA LEU A 60 -15.29 -28.38 -10.29
C LEU A 60 -14.67 -27.08 -10.84
N THR A 61 -14.51 -26.99 -12.16
CA THR A 61 -13.86 -25.88 -12.88
C THR A 61 -14.72 -24.63 -12.90
N ASN A 62 -14.89 -23.98 -11.75
CA ASN A 62 -15.50 -22.65 -11.68
C ASN A 62 -14.42 -21.56 -11.79
N TYR A 63 -14.82 -20.37 -12.26
CA TYR A 63 -13.96 -19.20 -12.49
C TYR A 63 -12.99 -18.93 -11.32
N TYR A 64 -13.47 -19.06 -10.08
CA TYR A 64 -12.69 -18.85 -8.85
C TYR A 64 -11.45 -19.72 -8.76
N THR A 65 -11.55 -21.03 -9.00
CA THR A 65 -10.42 -21.95 -8.93
C THR A 65 -9.39 -21.64 -10.02
N LYS A 66 -9.85 -21.26 -11.22
CA LYS A 66 -8.95 -20.87 -12.32
C LYS A 66 -8.20 -19.56 -12.01
N LYS A 67 -8.89 -18.59 -11.39
CA LYS A 67 -8.29 -17.32 -10.97
C LYS A 67 -7.27 -17.52 -9.85
N GLN A 68 -7.58 -18.35 -8.85
CA GLN A 68 -6.63 -18.69 -7.79
C GLN A 68 -5.36 -19.35 -8.34
N LEU A 69 -5.50 -20.31 -9.25
CA LEU A 69 -4.35 -20.95 -9.91
C LEU A 69 -3.49 -19.93 -10.67
N HIS A 70 -4.12 -19.08 -11.49
CA HIS A 70 -3.43 -17.99 -12.19
C HIS A 70 -2.72 -17.05 -11.22
N ASN A 71 -3.38 -16.64 -10.14
CA ASN A 71 -2.78 -15.77 -9.13
C ASN A 71 -1.59 -16.45 -8.43
N THR A 72 -1.67 -17.74 -8.13
CA THR A 72 -0.54 -18.51 -7.59
C THR A 72 0.62 -18.53 -8.58
N GLU A 73 0.37 -18.73 -9.87
CA GLU A 73 1.42 -18.67 -10.91
C GLU A 73 2.09 -17.30 -10.98
N VAL A 74 1.29 -16.22 -10.93
CA VAL A 74 1.80 -14.84 -10.89
C VAL A 74 2.66 -14.61 -9.63
N LEU A 75 2.17 -15.05 -8.47
CA LEU A 75 2.88 -14.93 -7.20
C LEU A 75 4.23 -15.67 -7.22
N LEU A 76 4.25 -16.94 -7.64
CA LEU A 76 5.48 -17.73 -7.73
C LEU A 76 6.46 -17.10 -8.73
N SER A 77 5.95 -16.60 -9.85
CA SER A 77 6.76 -15.95 -10.88
C SER A 77 7.36 -14.62 -10.41
N GLU A 78 6.68 -13.87 -9.55
CA GLU A 78 7.20 -12.63 -8.97
C GLU A 78 8.15 -12.91 -7.80
N LEU A 79 7.80 -13.86 -6.94
CA LEU A 79 8.66 -14.34 -5.85
C LEU A 79 9.99 -14.83 -6.40
N SER A 80 9.99 -15.66 -7.44
CA SER A 80 11.21 -16.24 -8.00
C SER A 80 12.26 -15.20 -8.41
N LYS A 81 11.82 -13.98 -8.76
CA LYS A 81 12.71 -12.87 -9.13
C LYS A 81 13.39 -12.22 -7.91
N ARG A 82 12.92 -12.52 -6.71
CA ARG A 82 13.23 -11.82 -5.45
C ARG A 82 13.57 -12.76 -4.29
N VAL A 83 13.58 -14.09 -4.52
CA VAL A 83 13.87 -15.09 -3.47
C VAL A 83 15.22 -14.81 -2.81
N GLU A 84 16.26 -14.47 -3.58
CA GLU A 84 17.59 -14.19 -3.03
C GLU A 84 17.58 -13.02 -2.04
N GLU A 85 16.89 -11.92 -2.36
CA GLU A 85 16.73 -10.77 -1.47
C GLU A 85 15.99 -11.15 -0.18
N ILE A 86 14.94 -11.98 -0.28
CA ILE A 86 14.18 -12.46 0.88
C ILE A 86 15.06 -13.34 1.77
N GLU A 87 15.79 -14.30 1.19
CA GLU A 87 16.68 -15.21 1.93
C GLU A 87 17.82 -14.46 2.62
N GLU A 88 18.40 -13.45 1.95
CA GLU A 88 19.41 -12.58 2.53
C GLU A 88 18.84 -11.82 3.73
N ASN A 89 17.66 -11.20 3.60
CA ASN A 89 17.02 -10.47 4.70
C ASN A 89 16.73 -11.40 5.89
N LEU A 90 16.24 -12.61 5.63
CA LEU A 90 15.94 -13.61 6.67
C LEU A 90 17.18 -14.13 7.39
N SER A 91 18.36 -14.17 6.74
CA SER A 91 19.60 -14.65 7.36
C SER A 91 20.00 -13.83 8.59
N SER A 92 19.61 -12.55 8.62
CA SER A 92 19.86 -11.62 9.72
C SER A 92 18.81 -11.66 10.85
N LYS A 93 17.70 -12.38 10.67
CA LYS A 93 16.57 -12.38 11.61
C LYS A 93 16.71 -13.42 12.72
N THR A 94 16.17 -13.08 13.89
CA THR A 94 16.00 -14.02 15.01
C THR A 94 14.97 -15.10 14.68
N ASP A 95 15.00 -16.22 15.38
CA ASP A 95 14.01 -17.30 15.19
C ASP A 95 12.57 -16.82 15.43
N GLY A 96 12.36 -15.92 16.41
CA GLY A 96 11.06 -15.33 16.68
C GLY A 96 10.55 -14.45 15.53
N GLU A 97 11.43 -13.62 14.96
CA GLU A 97 11.09 -12.81 13.79
C GLU A 97 10.82 -13.67 12.55
N LYS A 98 11.57 -14.76 12.35
CA LYS A 98 11.32 -15.70 11.24
C LYS A 98 9.95 -16.37 11.35
N VAL A 99 9.53 -16.75 12.56
CA VAL A 99 8.17 -17.28 12.79
C VAL A 99 7.11 -16.24 12.46
N ALA A 100 7.28 -14.99 12.93
CA ALA A 100 6.34 -13.92 12.60
C ALA A 100 6.26 -13.65 11.08
N LEU A 101 7.40 -13.61 10.39
CA LEU A 101 7.46 -13.42 8.94
C LEU A 101 6.83 -14.61 8.19
N ASN A 102 7.00 -15.84 8.68
CA ASN A 102 6.35 -17.01 8.13
C ASN A 102 4.81 -16.90 8.18
N ASP A 103 4.27 -16.52 9.34
CA ASP A 103 2.83 -16.39 9.53
C ASP A 103 2.27 -15.26 8.65
N LEU A 104 2.99 -14.14 8.56
CA LEU A 104 2.65 -13.04 7.66
C LEU A 104 2.72 -13.45 6.19
N MET A 105 3.69 -14.27 5.78
CA MET A 105 3.73 -14.80 4.42
C MET A 105 2.49 -15.64 4.10
N GLY A 106 2.01 -16.45 5.06
CA GLY A 106 0.76 -17.19 4.93
C GLY A 106 -0.43 -16.27 4.64
N TYR A 107 -0.55 -15.19 5.41
CA TYR A 107 -1.59 -14.18 5.21
C TYR A 107 -1.44 -13.42 3.86
N VAL A 108 -0.22 -13.05 3.46
CA VAL A 108 0.05 -12.42 2.16
C VAL A 108 -0.32 -13.34 1.01
N TYR A 109 0.02 -14.63 1.12
CA TYR A 109 -0.35 -15.64 0.13
C TYR A 109 -1.87 -15.73 -0.02
N GLU A 110 -2.61 -15.79 1.09
CA GLU A 110 -4.07 -15.85 1.07
C GLU A 110 -4.68 -14.66 0.33
N LYS A 111 -4.22 -13.45 0.66
CA LYS A 111 -4.66 -12.22 -0.03
C LYS A 111 -4.32 -12.24 -1.52
N ALA A 112 -3.12 -12.70 -1.88
CA ALA A 112 -2.66 -12.76 -3.26
C ALA A 112 -3.47 -13.75 -4.11
N ILE A 113 -3.78 -14.94 -3.59
CA ILE A 113 -4.57 -15.91 -4.36
C ILE A 113 -6.03 -15.46 -4.53
N GLN A 114 -6.56 -14.65 -3.60
CA GLN A 114 -7.93 -14.16 -3.62
C GLN A 114 -8.11 -12.85 -4.41
N THR A 115 -7.05 -12.10 -4.74
CA THR A 115 -7.19 -10.81 -5.42
C THR A 115 -7.83 -10.94 -6.80
N ILE A 116 -8.71 -9.99 -7.12
CA ILE A 116 -9.35 -9.89 -8.44
C ILE A 116 -8.37 -9.31 -9.48
N GLN A 117 -7.55 -8.33 -9.08
CA GLN A 117 -6.57 -7.67 -9.94
C GLN A 117 -5.19 -8.27 -9.65
N ASP A 118 -4.65 -9.04 -10.59
CA ASP A 118 -3.39 -9.78 -10.44
C ASP A 118 -2.18 -8.85 -10.38
N GLU A 119 -2.27 -7.63 -10.90
CA GLU A 119 -1.22 -6.62 -10.75
C GLU A 119 -0.97 -6.26 -9.27
N LYS A 120 -1.98 -6.42 -8.40
CA LYS A 120 -1.83 -6.21 -6.94
C LYS A 120 -0.87 -7.19 -6.28
N ILE A 121 -0.63 -8.35 -6.90
CA ILE A 121 0.27 -9.38 -6.36
C ILE A 121 1.71 -8.84 -6.25
N SER A 122 2.18 -8.04 -7.22
CA SER A 122 3.51 -7.42 -7.12
C SER A 122 3.58 -6.45 -5.95
N TYR A 123 2.56 -5.61 -5.74
CA TYR A 123 2.51 -4.69 -4.60
C TYR A 123 2.50 -5.46 -3.28
N MET A 124 1.71 -6.53 -3.16
CA MET A 124 1.71 -7.40 -1.98
C MET A 124 3.10 -7.98 -1.70
N LEU A 125 3.83 -8.43 -2.71
CA LEU A 125 5.19 -8.93 -2.54
C LEU A 125 6.20 -7.83 -2.18
N ASP A 126 6.08 -6.64 -2.74
CA ASP A 126 6.89 -5.48 -2.35
C ASP A 126 6.68 -5.16 -0.86
N GLY A 127 5.44 -5.20 -0.39
CA GLY A 127 5.09 -5.11 1.03
C GLY A 127 5.78 -6.16 1.88
N TYR A 128 5.74 -7.42 1.44
CA TYR A 128 6.34 -8.53 2.19
C TYR A 128 7.87 -8.40 2.28
N ILE A 129 8.51 -8.04 1.17
CA ILE A 129 9.95 -7.79 1.13
C ILE A 129 10.32 -6.66 2.09
N ASN A 130 9.53 -5.59 2.13
CA ASN A 130 9.75 -4.51 3.09
C ASN A 130 9.58 -4.97 4.55
N LEU A 131 8.63 -5.87 4.85
CA LEU A 131 8.54 -6.49 6.17
C LEU A 131 9.81 -7.25 6.53
N THR A 132 10.40 -7.99 5.59
CA THR A 132 11.63 -8.75 5.85
C THR A 132 12.83 -7.85 6.18
N LYS A 133 12.78 -6.56 5.83
CA LYS A 133 13.84 -5.57 6.15
C LYS A 133 13.66 -4.94 7.54
N ILE A 134 12.44 -4.92 8.06
CA ILE A 134 12.11 -4.25 9.33
C ILE A 134 12.47 -5.13 10.52
N GLU A 135 13.03 -4.53 11.58
CA GLU A 135 13.19 -5.18 12.89
C GLU A 135 11.88 -5.05 13.68
N ASN A 136 11.50 -6.10 14.43
CA ASN A 136 10.30 -6.10 15.26
C ASN A 136 9.00 -5.79 14.49
N VAL A 137 8.68 -6.64 13.51
CA VAL A 137 7.45 -6.53 12.72
C VAL A 137 6.20 -6.59 13.62
N SER A 138 5.26 -5.66 13.40
CA SER A 138 3.94 -5.68 14.02
C SER A 138 2.92 -6.34 13.09
N ALA A 139 2.34 -7.45 13.52
CA ALA A 139 1.29 -8.15 12.77
C ALA A 139 0.06 -7.26 12.57
N ASP A 140 -0.41 -6.57 13.62
CA ASP A 140 -1.60 -5.71 13.55
C ASP A 140 -1.46 -4.58 12.52
N ILE A 141 -0.29 -3.91 12.49
CA ILE A 141 -0.01 -2.87 11.50
C ILE A 141 0.08 -3.47 10.09
N THR A 142 0.66 -4.66 9.98
CA THR A 142 0.73 -5.38 8.71
C THR A 142 -0.67 -5.70 8.18
N TYR A 143 -1.56 -6.23 9.02
CA TYR A 143 -2.95 -6.51 8.65
C TYR A 143 -3.67 -5.24 8.18
N ILE A 144 -3.52 -4.13 8.90
CA ILE A 144 -4.09 -2.84 8.48
C ILE A 144 -3.62 -2.46 7.07
N TYR A 145 -2.32 -2.57 6.78
CA TYR A 145 -1.78 -2.23 5.46
C TYR A 145 -2.30 -3.14 4.36
N TYR A 146 -2.28 -4.46 4.54
CA TYR A 146 -2.74 -5.39 3.51
C TYR A 146 -4.25 -5.37 3.32
N ASP A 147 -5.05 -5.23 4.38
CA ASP A 147 -6.49 -5.06 4.25
C ASP A 147 -6.86 -3.73 3.57
N THR A 148 -6.05 -2.69 3.77
CA THR A 148 -6.18 -1.42 3.04
C THR A 148 -5.86 -1.64 1.56
N LEU A 149 -4.75 -2.31 1.22
CA LEU A 149 -4.39 -2.64 -0.17
C LEU A 149 -5.44 -3.51 -0.86
N ASP A 150 -6.05 -4.43 -0.13
CA ASP A 150 -7.09 -5.33 -0.64
C ASP A 150 -8.35 -4.55 -1.07
N GLN A 151 -8.70 -3.50 -0.33
CA GLN A 151 -9.82 -2.60 -0.64
C GLN A 151 -9.54 -1.64 -1.79
N LEU A 152 -8.27 -1.37 -2.11
CA LEU A 152 -7.89 -0.49 -3.21
C LEU A 152 -7.94 -1.22 -4.56
N THR A 153 -8.39 -0.50 -5.58
CA THR A 153 -8.21 -0.90 -6.98
C THR A 153 -6.87 -0.41 -7.52
N ILE A 154 -6.44 -0.95 -8.66
CA ILE A 154 -5.28 -0.42 -9.41
C ILE A 154 -5.46 1.06 -9.78
N LEU A 155 -6.70 1.50 -10.03
CA LEU A 155 -7.00 2.91 -10.25
C LEU A 155 -6.74 3.73 -8.98
N ASP A 156 -7.25 3.30 -7.83
CA ASP A 156 -7.01 3.99 -6.55
C ASP A 156 -5.50 4.09 -6.25
N LEU A 157 -4.75 3.01 -6.46
CA LEU A 157 -3.29 2.99 -6.30
C LEU A 157 -2.59 3.97 -7.25
N SER A 158 -3.05 4.07 -8.49
CA SER A 158 -2.47 4.99 -9.49
C SER A 158 -2.73 6.44 -9.12
N VAL A 159 -3.93 6.77 -8.62
CA VAL A 159 -4.25 8.10 -8.10
C VAL A 159 -3.44 8.41 -6.85
N LEU A 160 -3.30 7.45 -5.93
CA LEU A 160 -2.47 7.61 -4.73
C LEU A 160 -1.00 7.88 -5.08
N LYS A 161 -0.42 7.12 -6.03
CA LYS A 161 0.94 7.35 -6.56
C LYS A 161 1.07 8.74 -7.18
N PHE A 162 0.05 9.22 -7.90
CA PHE A 162 0.03 10.58 -8.44
C PHE A 162 0.12 11.65 -7.33
N PHE A 163 -0.68 11.51 -6.25
CA PHE A 163 -0.58 12.40 -5.09
C PHE A 163 0.78 12.33 -4.40
N PHE A 164 1.31 11.12 -4.24
CA PHE A 164 2.64 10.90 -3.67
C PHE A 164 3.72 11.63 -4.47
N LYS A 165 3.80 11.37 -5.78
CA LYS A 165 4.80 11.96 -6.68
C LYS A 165 4.76 13.48 -6.69
N LYS A 166 3.54 14.05 -6.69
CA LYS A 166 3.33 15.51 -6.68
C LYS A 166 3.82 16.19 -5.39
N GLN A 167 3.81 15.49 -4.25
CA GLN A 167 4.14 16.07 -2.96
C GLN A 167 5.55 15.68 -2.48
N VAL A 168 6.02 14.48 -2.82
CA VAL A 168 7.30 13.91 -2.41
C VAL A 168 8.29 13.98 -3.57
N TYR A 169 8.73 15.20 -3.89
CA TYR A 169 9.56 15.52 -5.07
C TYR A 169 10.91 14.78 -5.16
N PHE A 170 11.38 14.17 -4.08
CA PHE A 170 12.71 13.54 -4.01
C PHE A 170 12.68 12.02 -4.15
N GLU A 171 11.50 11.40 -4.16
CA GLU A 171 11.37 9.95 -4.31
C GLU A 171 10.93 9.64 -5.73
N ASN A 172 11.81 8.98 -6.49
CA ASN A 172 11.53 8.62 -7.87
C ASN A 172 10.60 7.40 -7.89
N ILE A 173 9.32 7.66 -8.10
CA ILE A 173 8.31 6.62 -8.22
C ILE A 173 7.75 6.63 -9.63
N ASP A 174 7.54 5.43 -10.17
CA ASP A 174 6.77 5.28 -11.40
C ASP A 174 5.34 5.85 -11.22
N GLY A 175 4.75 6.38 -12.29
CA GLY A 175 3.41 6.94 -12.27
C GLY A 175 3.30 8.27 -13.00
N TYR A 176 2.07 8.77 -13.05
CA TYR A 176 1.69 9.92 -13.84
C TYR A 176 2.22 11.24 -13.26
N ASP A 177 2.70 12.13 -14.12
CA ASP A 177 3.01 13.52 -13.76
C ASP A 177 1.77 14.42 -13.83
N ASN A 178 0.75 13.98 -14.57
CA ASN A 178 -0.44 14.76 -14.86
C ASN A 178 -1.71 13.91 -14.74
N TYR A 179 -2.68 14.40 -13.97
CA TYR A 179 -3.96 13.70 -13.75
C TYR A 179 -4.73 13.47 -15.07
N LYS A 180 -4.57 14.33 -16.09
CA LYS A 180 -5.24 14.13 -17.38
C LYS A 180 -4.74 12.91 -18.14
N GLU A 181 -3.46 12.58 -18.01
CA GLU A 181 -2.89 11.37 -18.61
C GLU A 181 -3.40 10.13 -17.88
N LEU A 182 -3.40 10.17 -16.53
CA LEU A 182 -3.98 9.12 -15.70
C LEU A 182 -5.45 8.85 -16.10
N MET A 183 -6.27 9.89 -16.15
CA MET A 183 -7.69 9.74 -16.50
C MET A 183 -7.89 9.18 -17.90
N LYS A 184 -7.06 9.60 -18.87
CA LYS A 184 -7.10 9.10 -20.24
C LYS A 184 -6.76 7.61 -20.30
N ASP A 185 -5.71 7.18 -19.61
CA ASP A 185 -5.24 5.80 -19.63
C ASP A 185 -6.22 4.83 -18.95
N PHE A 186 -6.85 5.28 -17.86
CA PHE A 186 -7.90 4.51 -17.18
C PHE A 186 -9.29 4.67 -17.82
N GLY A 187 -9.45 5.55 -18.81
CA GLY A 187 -10.72 5.80 -19.48
C GLY A 187 -11.81 6.35 -18.54
N ILE A 188 -11.42 7.20 -17.58
CA ILE A 188 -12.33 7.77 -16.57
C ILE A 188 -12.56 9.27 -16.78
N GLU A 189 -13.70 9.74 -16.30
CA GLU A 189 -14.07 11.15 -16.28
C GLU A 189 -13.74 11.85 -14.95
N ASP A 190 -13.73 13.18 -14.96
CA ASP A 190 -13.41 14.00 -13.77
C ASP A 190 -14.25 13.62 -12.53
N HIS A 191 -15.54 13.31 -12.71
CA HIS A 191 -16.42 12.95 -11.58
C HIS A 191 -16.06 11.58 -10.97
N GLN A 192 -15.54 10.66 -11.78
CA GLN A 192 -15.06 9.35 -11.33
C GLN A 192 -13.70 9.48 -10.64
N PHE A 193 -12.82 10.34 -11.16
CA PHE A 193 -11.56 10.69 -10.50
C PHE A 193 -11.81 11.29 -9.10
N GLN A 194 -12.76 12.22 -8.99
CA GLN A 194 -13.19 12.78 -7.70
C GLN A 194 -13.79 11.73 -6.75
N ALA A 195 -14.43 10.69 -7.27
CA ALA A 195 -14.92 9.59 -6.45
C ALA A 195 -13.77 8.76 -5.87
N VAL A 196 -12.71 8.52 -6.65
CA VAL A 196 -11.47 7.88 -6.19
C VAL A 196 -10.78 8.72 -5.12
N GLU A 197 -10.66 10.04 -5.34
CA GLU A 197 -10.11 10.96 -4.33
C GLU A 197 -10.87 10.88 -3.00
N LYS A 198 -12.20 10.87 -3.04
CA LYS A 198 -13.05 10.72 -1.84
C LYS A 198 -12.89 9.36 -1.18
N ASN A 199 -12.72 8.29 -1.96
CA ASN A 199 -12.46 6.96 -1.42
C ASN A 199 -11.10 6.91 -0.69
N LEU A 200 -10.05 7.43 -1.30
CA LEU A 200 -8.72 7.52 -0.70
C LEU A 200 -8.71 8.41 0.56
N TYR A 201 -9.47 9.51 0.55
CA TYR A 201 -9.68 10.34 1.75
C TYR A 201 -10.39 9.58 2.87
N ARG A 202 -11.47 8.84 2.55
CA ARG A 202 -12.20 7.99 3.52
C ARG A 202 -11.31 6.91 4.14
N MET A 203 -10.34 6.40 3.38
CA MET A 203 -9.35 5.43 3.85
C MET A 203 -8.16 6.08 4.57
N SER A 204 -8.22 7.40 4.83
CA SER A 204 -7.16 8.19 5.46
C SER A 204 -5.83 8.18 4.71
N LEU A 205 -5.82 7.80 3.42
CA LEU A 205 -4.63 7.83 2.55
C LEU A 205 -4.39 9.23 1.98
N LEU A 206 -5.46 10.01 1.82
CA LEU A 206 -5.41 11.45 1.59
C LEU A 206 -5.95 12.18 2.82
N ASP A 207 -5.47 13.39 3.05
CA ASP A 207 -6.03 14.30 4.04
C ASP A 207 -6.37 15.66 3.41
N ASP A 208 -7.21 16.42 4.11
CA ASP A 208 -7.41 17.82 3.80
C ASP A 208 -6.18 18.58 4.31
N GLY A 209 -5.39 19.15 3.40
CA GLY A 209 -4.31 20.06 3.79
C GLY A 209 -4.80 21.28 4.59
N GLY A 210 -6.12 21.46 4.65
CA GLY A 210 -6.85 22.48 5.38
C GLY A 210 -6.65 22.50 6.88
N GLU A 211 -6.25 21.42 7.59
CA GLU A 211 -6.05 21.53 9.05
C GLU A 211 -4.89 22.49 9.39
N ASP A 212 -3.73 22.33 8.74
CA ASP A 212 -2.58 23.23 8.91
C ASP A 212 -2.90 24.66 8.44
N ASP A 213 -3.63 24.78 7.34
CA ASP A 213 -4.01 26.07 6.76
C ASP A 213 -5.10 26.78 7.55
N THR A 214 -6.01 26.05 8.20
CA THR A 214 -7.05 26.59 9.09
C THR A 214 -6.41 27.11 10.36
N ASP A 215 -5.50 26.35 10.97
CA ASP A 215 -4.78 26.77 12.16
C ASP A 215 -3.91 28.00 11.90
N LYS A 216 -3.20 28.00 10.76
CA LYS A 216 -2.40 29.13 10.31
C LYS A 216 -3.28 30.34 9.98
N TYR A 217 -4.40 30.15 9.30
CA TYR A 217 -5.36 31.20 9.03
C TYR A 217 -5.94 31.77 10.33
N PHE A 218 -6.33 30.93 11.28
CA PHE A 218 -6.87 31.34 12.58
C PHE A 218 -5.84 32.13 13.37
N LYS A 219 -4.58 31.68 13.44
CA LYS A 219 -3.47 32.42 14.06
C LYS A 219 -3.27 33.80 13.41
N ASN A 220 -3.29 33.86 12.08
CA ASN A 220 -3.17 35.12 11.35
C ASN A 220 -4.35 36.06 11.59
N CYS A 221 -5.58 35.52 11.62
CA CYS A 221 -6.80 36.24 11.93
C CYS A 221 -6.75 36.84 13.34
N MET A 222 -6.43 36.02 14.35
CA MET A 222 -6.28 36.45 15.74
C MET A 222 -5.21 37.52 15.92
N LYS A 223 -4.08 37.38 15.23
CA LYS A 223 -3.02 38.40 15.22
C LYS A 223 -3.53 39.72 14.65
N GLN A 224 -4.19 39.68 13.50
CA GLN A 224 -4.74 40.86 12.84
C GLN A 224 -5.84 41.54 13.68
N MET A 225 -6.73 40.77 14.31
CA MET A 225 -7.74 41.30 15.22
C MET A 225 -7.10 41.98 16.43
N ASN A 226 -6.10 41.36 17.05
CA ASN A 226 -5.39 41.95 18.19
C ASN A 226 -4.67 43.26 17.82
N ASP A 227 -4.05 43.32 16.65
CA ASP A 227 -3.42 44.54 16.15
C ASP A 227 -4.46 45.65 15.89
N ASN A 228 -5.62 45.31 15.30
CA ASN A 228 -6.73 46.25 15.15
C ASN A 228 -7.27 46.72 16.51
N PHE A 229 -7.41 45.84 17.51
CA PHE A 229 -7.83 46.21 18.87
C PHE A 229 -6.84 47.18 19.53
N LYS A 230 -5.52 46.97 19.37
CA LYS A 230 -4.50 47.91 19.87
C LYS A 230 -4.62 49.29 19.22
N LEU A 231 -4.89 49.34 17.91
CA LEU A 231 -5.12 50.59 17.19
C LEU A 231 -6.38 51.31 17.68
N LEU A 232 -7.47 50.57 17.91
CA LEU A 232 -8.72 51.11 18.44
C LEU A 232 -8.57 51.65 19.88
N ASN A 233 -7.89 50.90 20.75
CA ASN A 233 -7.59 51.37 22.12
C ASN A 233 -6.70 52.62 22.08
N SER A 234 -5.70 52.65 21.20
CA SER A 234 -4.82 53.82 21.04
C SER A 234 -5.58 55.03 20.52
N TYR A 235 -6.54 54.83 19.61
CA TYR A 235 -7.45 55.89 19.15
C TYR A 235 -8.34 56.39 20.28
N ALA A 236 -8.97 55.50 21.05
CA ALA A 236 -9.83 55.86 22.17
C ALA A 236 -9.08 56.70 23.23
N SER A 237 -7.78 56.44 23.43
CA SER A 237 -6.95 57.19 24.39
C SER A 237 -6.34 58.48 23.83
N LYS A 238 -6.03 58.56 22.53
CA LYS A 238 -5.26 59.69 21.94
C LYS A 238 -6.05 60.55 20.94
N GLY A 239 -7.21 60.09 20.47
CA GLY A 239 -8.06 60.80 19.52
C GLY A 239 -7.52 60.92 18.08
N ASP A 240 -6.40 60.28 17.75
CA ASP A 240 -5.78 60.41 16.41
C ASP A 240 -6.49 59.54 15.36
N ALA A 241 -7.36 60.18 14.57
CA ALA A 241 -8.12 59.53 13.51
C ALA A 241 -7.26 58.87 12.41
N ARG A 242 -5.96 59.21 12.29
CA ARG A 242 -5.06 58.53 11.34
C ARG A 242 -4.85 57.06 11.69
N LEU A 243 -4.99 56.69 12.97
CA LEU A 243 -4.90 55.30 13.44
C LEU A 243 -5.99 54.41 12.87
N LEU A 244 -7.19 54.97 12.62
CA LEU A 244 -8.32 54.24 12.03
C LEU A 244 -8.07 53.85 10.57
N ARG A 245 -7.25 54.63 9.84
CA ARG A 245 -6.85 54.31 8.46
C ARG A 245 -5.96 53.06 8.36
N ASN A 246 -5.34 52.65 9.48
CA ASN A 246 -4.45 51.49 9.55
C ASN A 246 -5.18 50.21 9.97
N ILE A 247 -6.47 50.28 10.26
CA ILE A 247 -7.30 49.09 10.55
C ILE A 247 -7.40 48.26 9.27
N LYS A 248 -7.01 46.99 9.37
CA LYS A 248 -7.03 46.07 8.23
C LYS A 248 -8.27 45.20 8.28
N GLU A 249 -8.98 45.10 7.16
CA GLU A 249 -10.09 44.15 6.99
C GLU A 249 -9.58 42.71 7.10
N VAL A 250 -10.24 41.92 7.94
CA VAL A 250 -9.99 40.48 8.06
C VAL A 250 -10.55 39.82 6.80
N LYS A 251 -9.66 39.27 5.97
CA LYS A 251 -10.08 38.56 4.75
C LYS A 251 -10.81 37.27 5.13
N PRO A 252 -11.90 36.91 4.43
CA PRO A 252 -12.63 35.68 4.72
C PRO A 252 -11.76 34.45 4.43
N TYR A 253 -11.94 33.40 5.25
CA TYR A 253 -11.37 32.09 4.98
C TYR A 253 -11.97 31.57 3.68
N ARG A 254 -11.11 31.12 2.78
CA ARG A 254 -11.53 30.36 1.60
C ARG A 254 -10.91 28.99 1.74
N THR A 255 -11.73 27.99 2.03
CA THR A 255 -11.32 26.59 1.99
C THR A 255 -10.79 26.32 0.60
N ARG A 256 -9.52 25.97 0.51
CA ARG A 256 -8.99 25.36 -0.70
C ARG A 256 -9.11 23.87 -0.45
N GLU A 257 -10.11 23.23 -1.04
CA GLU A 257 -10.19 21.76 -1.07
C GLU A 257 -9.00 21.26 -1.91
N HIS A 258 -7.86 21.12 -1.25
CA HIS A 258 -6.65 20.56 -1.84
C HIS A 258 -6.31 19.35 -0.99
N LEU A 259 -6.84 18.21 -1.44
CA LEU A 259 -6.39 16.93 -0.92
C LEU A 259 -4.89 16.81 -1.15
N ARG A 260 -4.21 16.26 -0.16
CA ARG A 260 -2.79 15.94 -0.22
C ARG A 260 -2.59 14.53 0.35
N ILE A 261 -1.45 13.91 0.07
CA ILE A 261 -1.19 12.60 0.64
C ILE A 261 -0.97 12.73 2.15
N SER A 262 -1.64 11.88 2.94
CA SER A 262 -1.51 11.89 4.40
C SER A 262 -0.21 11.25 4.86
N GLN A 263 0.11 11.31 6.15
CA GLN A 263 1.25 10.55 6.69
C GLN A 263 1.06 9.04 6.48
N PHE A 264 -0.12 8.52 6.82
CA PHE A 264 -0.48 7.12 6.58
C PHE A 264 -0.37 6.76 5.09
N GLY A 265 -0.86 7.62 4.18
CA GLY A 265 -0.74 7.42 2.74
C GLY A 265 0.70 7.38 2.25
N ARG A 266 1.59 8.23 2.79
CA ARG A 266 3.03 8.21 2.45
C ARG A 266 3.69 6.91 2.89
N ASP A 267 3.44 6.50 4.12
CA ASP A 267 4.02 5.28 4.67
C ASP A 267 3.47 4.04 3.96
N PHE A 268 2.18 4.05 3.61
CA PHE A 268 1.53 3.03 2.79
C PHE A 268 2.19 2.89 1.41
N VAL A 269 2.42 4.01 0.71
CA VAL A 269 3.09 3.97 -0.61
C VAL A 269 4.51 3.44 -0.50
N ARG A 270 5.28 3.88 0.50
CA ARG A 270 6.64 3.36 0.75
C ARG A 270 6.65 1.88 1.08
N PHE A 271 5.61 1.42 1.77
CA PHE A 271 5.48 0.03 2.16
C PHE A 271 5.19 -0.88 0.96
N PHE A 272 4.32 -0.47 0.04
CA PHE A 272 3.88 -1.35 -1.07
C PHE A 272 4.48 -1.01 -2.44
N VAL A 273 5.10 0.15 -2.62
CA VAL A 273 5.58 0.58 -3.94
C VAL A 273 7.09 0.74 -3.90
N LYS A 274 7.75 0.07 -4.85
CA LYS A 274 9.20 0.23 -5.04
C LYS A 274 9.53 1.66 -5.46
N ILE A 275 10.32 2.33 -4.63
CA ILE A 275 10.94 3.62 -4.96
C ILE A 275 12.23 3.33 -5.72
N GLN A 276 12.42 3.99 -6.85
CA GLN A 276 13.55 3.82 -7.77
C GLN A 276 14.73 4.72 -7.41
#